data_AF-R0B9V8-F1
#
_entry.id   AF-R0B9V8-F1
#
_cell.length_a   1.000
_cell.length_b   1.000
_cell.length_c   1.000
_cell.angle_alpha   90.00
_cell.angle_beta   90.00
_cell.angle_gamma   90.00
#
_symmetry.space_group_name_H-M   'P 1'
#
loop_
_entity.id
_entity.type
_entity.pdbx_description
1 polymer ?
#
loop_
_entity_poly.entity_id
_entity_poly.type
_entity_poly.pdbx_seq_one_letter_code
_entity_poly.pdbx_strand_id
1 'polypeptide(L)'
;MIYVETNSIIGSENLAFEEYFLKKEDIREPVLMLWRNRPTIVVGAFQNTHEEICEEFVKANKIDVVRRTSGGGAVYHDLGNLCFSFIMEHGDFTNTDYSAFLKPVVEALRGMGIQAGINGRNDLVLGDAKISGSAVRIYKNRVLFHGTLLFSSDLEILSRALRVKQDKLVSKGIKSVRSRVTTIAEHLSYDMDVLEFRERLLQALFGESGGKEYEISLNERREIMCLARDKYESFLWTYGKNPPADLTHGKRFGGGSITVKASLKNSRIEQIRFEGDFLGCMEMKDIEQLLNGVVYERDAVSRVFEELDIRPYFGTITKEEVVGCIMGDDRI
;
A
#
# COMPACT_ATOMS: atom_id res chain seq x y z
N MET A 1 3.05 2.13 23.88
CA MET A 1 2.48 1.51 22.67
C MET A 1 1.40 0.54 23.10
N ILE A 2 0.26 0.52 22.41
CA ILE A 2 -0.83 -0.42 22.64
C ILE A 2 -0.88 -1.48 21.53
N TYR A 3 -1.33 -2.69 21.87
CA TYR A 3 -1.63 -3.74 20.90
C TYR A 3 -3.13 -3.75 20.58
N VAL A 4 -3.50 -3.87 19.31
CA VAL A 4 -4.89 -4.10 18.91
C VAL A 4 -4.97 -5.43 18.17
N GLU A 5 -5.63 -6.41 18.80
CA GLU A 5 -5.93 -7.70 18.18
C GLU A 5 -7.26 -7.62 17.42
N THR A 6 -7.21 -7.93 16.12
CA THR A 6 -8.39 -7.84 15.23
C THR A 6 -9.36 -8.99 15.49
N ASN A 7 -8.82 -10.18 15.84
CA ASN A 7 -9.53 -11.46 15.87
C ASN A 7 -10.25 -11.78 14.54
N SER A 8 -9.74 -11.27 13.41
CA SER A 8 -10.33 -11.49 12.09
C SER A 8 -9.30 -11.97 11.07
N ILE A 9 -9.78 -12.81 10.15
CA ILE A 9 -9.05 -13.23 8.96
C ILE A 9 -9.67 -12.65 7.68
N ILE A 10 -10.59 -11.70 7.79
CA ILE A 10 -11.30 -11.11 6.67
C ILE A 10 -10.61 -9.80 6.27
N GLY A 11 -10.20 -9.69 5.01
CA GLY A 11 -9.44 -8.53 4.53
C GLY A 11 -10.17 -7.20 4.68
N SER A 12 -11.50 -7.16 4.48
CA SER A 12 -12.31 -5.94 4.65
C SER A 12 -12.33 -5.46 6.10
N GLU A 13 -12.49 -6.39 7.05
CA GLU A 13 -12.50 -6.09 8.48
C GLU A 13 -11.13 -5.60 8.96
N ASN A 14 -10.05 -6.28 8.58
CA ASN A 14 -8.70 -5.90 8.99
C ASN A 14 -8.29 -4.51 8.47
N LEU A 15 -8.63 -4.17 7.23
CA LEU A 15 -8.39 -2.81 6.72
C LEU A 15 -9.30 -1.76 7.39
N ALA A 16 -10.52 -2.12 7.77
CA ALA A 16 -11.40 -1.24 8.55
C ALA A 16 -10.85 -0.97 9.95
N PHE A 17 -10.24 -1.96 10.60
CA PHE A 17 -9.52 -1.77 11.85
C PHE A 17 -8.38 -0.75 11.69
N GLU A 18 -7.54 -0.89 10.66
CA GLU A 18 -6.48 0.08 10.39
C GLU A 18 -7.01 1.51 10.21
N GLU A 19 -8.04 1.71 9.37
CA GLU A 19 -8.59 3.04 9.13
C GLU A 19 -9.28 3.60 10.37
N TYR A 20 -10.00 2.78 11.14
CA TYR A 20 -10.62 3.18 12.38
C TYR A 20 -9.58 3.71 13.37
N PHE A 21 -8.55 2.91 13.65
CA PHE A 21 -7.49 3.29 14.58
C PHE A 21 -6.59 4.40 14.04
N LEU A 22 -6.49 4.63 12.73
CA LEU A 22 -5.82 5.80 12.14
C LEU A 22 -6.62 7.09 12.34
N LYS A 23 -7.95 7.01 12.29
CA LYS A 23 -8.86 8.17 12.40
C LYS A 23 -9.31 8.49 13.82
N LYS A 24 -9.06 7.58 14.77
CA LYS A 24 -9.43 7.71 16.18
C LYS A 24 -8.53 8.74 16.90
N GLU A 25 -9.05 9.95 17.16
CA GLU A 25 -8.27 11.11 17.65
C GLU A 25 -7.99 11.10 19.16
N ASP A 26 -8.73 10.29 19.92
CA ASP A 26 -8.58 10.10 21.37
C ASP A 26 -7.42 9.16 21.76
N ILE A 27 -6.87 8.39 20.81
CA ILE A 27 -5.67 7.56 21.03
C ILE A 27 -4.43 8.32 20.59
N ARG A 28 -3.55 8.61 21.55
CA ARG A 28 -2.28 9.33 21.33
C ARG A 28 -1.07 8.40 21.33
N GLU A 29 -1.19 7.26 22.00
CA GLU A 29 -0.15 6.24 22.04
C GLU A 29 0.04 5.58 20.67
N PRO A 30 1.28 5.17 20.33
CA PRO A 30 1.50 4.32 19.16
C PRO A 30 0.68 3.03 19.26
N VAL A 31 0.07 2.62 18.14
CA VAL A 31 -0.72 1.39 18.00
C VAL A 31 0.07 0.40 17.17
N LEU A 32 0.18 -0.83 17.65
CA LEU A 32 0.67 -1.99 16.90
C LEU A 32 -0.49 -2.94 16.62
N MET A 33 -0.56 -3.44 15.39
CA MET A 33 -1.47 -4.51 14.98
C MET A 33 -0.68 -5.59 14.28
N LEU A 34 -0.96 -6.85 14.58
CA LEU A 34 -0.51 -8.01 13.81
C LEU A 34 -1.74 -8.79 13.38
N TRP A 35 -1.88 -9.06 12.08
CA TRP A 35 -3.09 -9.66 11.54
C TRP A 35 -2.78 -10.46 10.27
N ARG A 36 -3.71 -11.31 9.85
CA ARG A 36 -3.58 -12.14 8.65
C ARG A 36 -4.90 -12.15 7.91
N ASN A 37 -4.87 -12.45 6.62
CA ASN A 37 -6.11 -12.62 5.85
C ASN A 37 -6.20 -14.06 5.34
N ARG A 38 -7.43 -14.57 5.20
CA ARG A 38 -7.71 -15.66 4.25
C ARG A 38 -7.34 -15.20 2.82
N PRO A 39 -7.29 -16.09 1.81
CA PRO A 39 -6.89 -15.73 0.45
C PRO A 39 -7.52 -14.42 -0.05
N THR A 40 -6.70 -13.37 -0.20
CA THR A 40 -7.16 -12.01 -0.49
C THR A 40 -6.15 -11.27 -1.35
N ILE A 41 -6.60 -10.60 -2.42
CA ILE A 41 -5.82 -9.57 -3.10
C ILE A 41 -6.13 -8.23 -2.44
N VAL A 42 -5.08 -7.55 -1.98
CA VAL A 42 -5.15 -6.18 -1.49
C VAL A 42 -4.59 -5.23 -2.55
N VAL A 43 -5.48 -4.52 -3.22
CA VAL A 43 -5.16 -3.55 -4.28
C VAL A 43 -4.77 -2.20 -3.65
N GLY A 44 -3.77 -1.53 -4.22
CA GLY A 44 -3.34 -0.21 -3.77
C GLY A 44 -4.37 0.87 -4.05
N ALA A 45 -4.34 1.95 -3.28
CA ALA A 45 -5.35 3.02 -3.31
C ALA A 45 -5.60 3.58 -4.72
N PHE A 46 -4.54 3.72 -5.52
CA PHE A 46 -4.58 4.38 -6.83
C PHE A 46 -4.61 3.40 -8.01
N GLN A 47 -4.64 2.09 -7.80
CA GLN A 47 -4.60 1.15 -8.92
C GLN A 47 -5.99 0.91 -9.55
N ASN A 48 -6.02 0.63 -10.86
CA ASN A 48 -7.21 0.15 -11.54
C ASN A 48 -7.38 -1.37 -11.32
N THR A 49 -8.27 -1.77 -10.42
CA THR A 49 -8.44 -3.18 -10.02
C THR A 49 -8.65 -4.13 -11.20
N HIS A 50 -9.44 -3.74 -12.21
CA HIS A 50 -9.71 -4.59 -13.37
C HIS A 50 -8.45 -4.90 -14.20
N GLU A 51 -7.47 -3.99 -14.19
CA GLU A 51 -6.20 -4.19 -14.89
C GLU A 51 -5.18 -4.99 -14.08
N GLU A 52 -5.31 -5.01 -12.75
CA GLU A 52 -4.34 -5.63 -11.85
C GLU A 52 -4.62 -7.10 -11.56
N ILE A 53 -5.88 -7.57 -11.65
CA ILE A 53 -6.26 -8.93 -11.20
C ILE A 53 -6.71 -9.83 -12.35
N CYS A 54 -6.39 -11.12 -12.27
CA CYS A 54 -7.01 -12.12 -13.12
C CYS A 54 -8.38 -12.50 -12.53
N GLU A 55 -9.43 -11.77 -12.91
CA GLU A 55 -10.79 -11.97 -12.38
C GLU A 55 -11.26 -13.42 -12.46
N GLU A 56 -10.95 -14.12 -13.55
CA GLU A 56 -11.35 -15.51 -13.76
C GLU A 56 -10.71 -16.42 -12.71
N PHE A 57 -9.40 -16.25 -12.49
CA PHE A 57 -8.66 -17.02 -11.49
C PHE A 57 -9.10 -16.67 -10.06
N VAL A 58 -9.30 -15.38 -9.77
CA VAL A 58 -9.77 -14.89 -8.46
C VAL A 58 -11.13 -15.49 -8.10
N LYS A 59 -12.09 -15.44 -9.04
CA LYS A 59 -13.43 -16.01 -8.85
C LYS A 59 -13.37 -17.54 -8.69
N ALA A 60 -12.60 -18.24 -9.52
CA ALA A 60 -12.48 -19.69 -9.46
C ALA A 60 -11.88 -20.20 -8.13
N ASN A 61 -10.96 -19.43 -7.54
CA ASN A 61 -10.28 -19.80 -6.29
C ASN A 61 -10.87 -19.14 -5.05
N LYS A 62 -12.01 -18.43 -5.17
CA LYS A 62 -12.70 -17.73 -4.06
C LYS A 62 -11.76 -16.79 -3.28
N ILE A 63 -10.92 -16.07 -4.01
CA ILE A 63 -9.99 -15.10 -3.44
C ILE A 63 -10.75 -13.77 -3.27
N ASP A 64 -10.68 -13.17 -2.07
CA ASP A 64 -11.27 -11.86 -1.85
C ASP A 64 -10.51 -10.77 -2.60
N VAL A 65 -11.16 -9.66 -2.91
CA VAL A 65 -10.49 -8.48 -3.46
C VAL A 65 -10.93 -7.27 -2.65
N VAL A 66 -9.96 -6.60 -2.04
CA VAL A 66 -10.18 -5.39 -1.25
C VAL A 66 -9.19 -4.30 -1.66
N ARG A 67 -9.58 -3.04 -1.49
CA ARG A 67 -8.70 -1.89 -1.71
C ARG A 67 -8.27 -1.27 -0.39
N ARG A 68 -6.97 -1.06 -0.20
CA ARG A 68 -6.41 -0.32 0.95
C ARG A 68 -6.37 1.18 0.68
N THR A 69 -6.16 1.97 1.73
CA THR A 69 -6.09 3.45 1.65
C THR A 69 -4.71 3.99 1.31
N SER A 70 -3.65 3.18 1.41
CA SER A 70 -2.28 3.54 1.03
C SER A 70 -1.97 3.24 -0.44
N GLY A 71 -1.03 3.99 -1.02
CA GLY A 71 -0.53 3.76 -2.37
C GLY A 71 0.30 2.47 -2.50
N GLY A 72 0.97 2.29 -3.64
CA GLY A 72 1.75 1.09 -3.96
C GLY A 72 0.98 0.06 -4.80
N GLY A 73 1.64 -1.05 -5.14
CA GLY A 73 1.07 -2.11 -5.97
C GLY A 73 0.11 -3.06 -5.25
N ALA A 74 -0.46 -3.99 -6.02
CA ALA A 74 -1.35 -5.04 -5.52
C ALA A 74 -0.54 -6.17 -4.90
N VAL A 75 -1.04 -6.73 -3.81
CA VAL A 75 -0.39 -7.83 -3.09
C VAL A 75 -1.39 -8.95 -2.82
N TYR A 76 -0.91 -10.19 -2.77
CA TYR A 76 -1.70 -11.35 -2.36
C TYR A 76 -1.39 -11.70 -0.91
N HIS A 77 -2.43 -11.93 -0.12
CA HIS A 77 -2.37 -12.40 1.25
C HIS A 77 -3.02 -13.79 1.34
N ASP A 78 -2.48 -14.59 2.24
CA ASP A 78 -3.07 -15.83 2.74
C ASP A 78 -2.73 -15.97 4.23
N LEU A 79 -3.08 -17.12 4.84
CA LEU A 79 -2.81 -17.36 6.25
C LEU A 79 -1.31 -17.56 6.55
N GLY A 80 -0.47 -17.76 5.52
CA GLY A 80 0.98 -17.78 5.61
C GLY A 80 1.62 -16.38 5.52
N ASN A 81 0.82 -15.34 5.26
CA ASN A 81 1.27 -13.95 5.25
C ASN A 81 0.90 -13.26 6.57
N LEU A 82 1.89 -12.77 7.31
CA LEU A 82 1.66 -11.95 8.49
C LEU A 82 1.72 -10.47 8.12
N CYS A 83 0.65 -9.72 8.33
CA CYS A 83 0.64 -8.28 8.20
C CYS A 83 0.97 -7.63 9.54
N PHE A 84 1.63 -6.48 9.48
CA PHE A 84 1.85 -5.62 10.63
C PHE A 84 1.42 -4.19 10.31
N SER A 85 0.96 -3.46 11.32
CA SER A 85 0.58 -2.05 11.20
C SER A 85 1.06 -1.27 12.41
N PHE A 86 1.71 -0.14 12.17
CA PHE A 86 2.10 0.85 13.17
C PHE A 86 1.33 2.13 12.89
N ILE A 87 0.60 2.63 13.90
CA ILE A 87 -0.15 3.88 13.80
C ILE A 87 0.33 4.83 14.89
N MET A 88 0.77 6.03 14.53
CA MET A 88 1.27 7.02 15.48
C MET A 88 1.06 8.45 14.98
N GLU A 89 1.34 9.43 15.83
CA GLU A 89 1.31 10.83 15.40
C GLU A 89 2.42 11.11 14.37
N HIS A 90 2.09 11.96 13.41
CA HIS A 90 2.99 12.35 12.33
C HIS A 90 4.18 13.17 12.84
N GLY A 91 4.10 13.80 14.03
CA GLY A 91 5.12 14.73 14.55
C GLY A 91 6.57 14.24 14.38
N ASP A 92 6.85 12.99 14.71
CA ASP A 92 8.18 12.36 14.61
C ASP A 92 8.55 11.90 13.18
N PHE A 93 7.58 11.87 12.27
CA PHE A 93 7.73 11.45 10.89
C PHE A 93 7.91 12.67 9.96
N THR A 94 9.15 13.12 9.81
CA THR A 94 9.47 14.31 9.00
C THR A 94 9.78 14.00 7.53
N ASN A 95 9.86 12.72 7.13
CA ASN A 95 10.31 12.33 5.79
C ASN A 95 9.69 11.03 5.29
N THR A 96 9.61 10.86 3.97
CA THR A 96 9.29 9.61 3.24
C THR A 96 10.31 8.46 3.46
N ASP A 97 11.10 8.53 4.53
CA ASP A 97 12.05 7.49 4.92
C ASP A 97 11.34 6.45 5.80
N TYR A 98 10.81 5.43 5.12
CA TYR A 98 10.15 4.29 5.75
C TYR A 98 11.10 3.41 6.58
N SER A 99 12.43 3.62 6.49
CA SER A 99 13.41 2.78 7.19
C SER A 99 13.24 2.86 8.70
N ALA A 100 12.77 3.99 9.25
CA ALA A 100 12.52 4.14 10.67
C ALA A 100 11.50 3.12 11.19
N PHE A 101 10.46 2.82 10.41
CA PHE A 101 9.44 1.83 10.79
C PHE A 101 9.87 0.39 10.51
N LEU A 102 10.75 0.19 9.53
CA LEU A 102 11.26 -1.14 9.19
C LEU A 102 12.34 -1.62 10.16
N LYS A 103 13.11 -0.71 10.78
CA LYS A 103 14.20 -1.05 11.71
C LYS A 103 13.76 -1.97 12.85
N PRO A 104 12.69 -1.67 13.63
CA PRO A 104 12.24 -2.56 14.69
C PRO A 104 11.87 -3.97 14.19
N VAL A 105 11.25 -4.05 13.00
CA VAL A 105 10.90 -5.33 12.38
C VAL A 105 12.16 -6.11 11.99
N VAL A 106 13.15 -5.45 11.39
CA VAL A 106 14.44 -6.07 11.04
C VAL A 106 15.19 -6.56 12.27
N GLU A 107 15.24 -5.76 13.34
CA GLU A 107 15.88 -6.13 14.60
C GLU A 107 15.19 -7.34 15.23
N ALA A 108 13.86 -7.37 15.25
CA ALA A 108 13.09 -8.52 15.70
C ALA A 108 13.39 -9.79 14.88
N LEU A 109 13.40 -9.68 13.55
CA LEU A 109 13.74 -10.80 12.65
C LEU A 109 15.17 -11.31 12.91
N ARG A 110 16.14 -10.40 13.06
CA ARG A 110 17.53 -10.77 13.38
C ARG A 110 17.66 -11.46 14.72
N GLY A 111 16.90 -11.02 15.73
CA GLY A 111 16.80 -11.68 17.02
C GLY A 111 16.30 -13.13 16.94
N MET A 112 15.52 -13.47 15.92
CA MET A 112 15.06 -14.84 15.65
C MET A 112 16.02 -15.66 14.78
N GLY A 113 17.18 -15.09 14.42
CA GLY A 113 18.18 -15.71 13.54
C GLY A 113 17.96 -15.43 12.05
N ILE A 114 16.98 -14.60 11.68
CA ILE A 114 16.66 -14.26 10.29
C ILE A 114 17.47 -13.05 9.87
N GLN A 115 18.42 -13.21 8.94
CA GLN A 115 19.31 -12.14 8.46
C GLN A 115 18.60 -11.19 7.49
N ALA A 116 17.60 -10.47 8.00
CA ALA A 116 16.84 -9.50 7.24
C ALA A 116 17.62 -8.19 7.00
N GLY A 117 17.38 -7.59 5.84
CA GLY A 117 17.85 -6.26 5.45
C GLY A 117 16.72 -5.42 4.87
N ILE A 118 16.96 -4.12 4.75
CA ILE A 118 16.06 -3.19 4.06
C ILE A 118 16.61 -3.00 2.65
N ASN A 119 15.76 -3.16 1.63
CA ASN A 119 16.11 -2.85 0.24
C ASN A 119 15.24 -1.69 -0.27
N GLY A 120 15.88 -0.71 -0.88
CA GLY A 120 15.21 0.52 -1.30
C GLY A 120 14.58 1.24 -0.11
N ARG A 121 13.30 1.60 -0.24
CA ARG A 121 12.58 2.34 0.82
C ARG A 121 11.63 1.46 1.61
N ASN A 122 10.88 0.57 0.95
CA ASN A 122 9.70 -0.05 1.54
C ASN A 122 9.72 -1.59 1.57
N ASP A 123 10.85 -2.22 1.23
CA ASP A 123 10.93 -3.68 1.13
C ASP A 123 11.91 -4.26 2.16
N LEU A 124 11.55 -5.41 2.74
CA LEU A 124 12.50 -6.25 3.48
C LEU A 124 12.96 -7.41 2.62
N VAL A 125 14.23 -7.76 2.78
CA VAL A 125 14.90 -8.80 2.00
C VAL A 125 15.70 -9.77 2.86
N LEU A 126 15.85 -11.00 2.37
CA LEU A 126 16.84 -11.99 2.78
C LEU A 126 17.86 -12.15 1.65
N GLY A 127 19.06 -11.58 1.83
CA GLY A 127 19.98 -11.36 0.70
C GLY A 127 19.33 -10.48 -0.36
N ASP A 128 19.17 -11.00 -1.57
CA ASP A 128 18.52 -10.28 -2.68
C ASP A 128 17.01 -10.61 -2.82
N ALA A 129 16.48 -11.50 -1.98
CA ALA A 129 15.11 -11.99 -2.10
C ALA A 129 14.14 -11.22 -1.19
N LYS A 130 13.07 -10.66 -1.75
CA LYS A 130 12.03 -9.91 -1.05
C LYS A 130 11.14 -10.83 -0.22
N ILE A 131 10.92 -10.43 1.04
CA ILE A 131 10.03 -11.10 2.02
C ILE A 131 8.93 -10.18 2.56
N SER A 132 9.00 -8.88 2.29
CA SER A 132 8.04 -7.88 2.78
C SER A 132 7.89 -6.76 1.78
N GLY A 133 6.67 -6.25 1.63
CA GLY A 133 6.42 -4.93 1.06
C GLY A 133 5.63 -4.07 2.03
N SER A 134 5.99 -2.79 2.12
CA SER A 134 5.33 -1.82 2.99
C SER A 134 4.75 -0.64 2.22
N ALA A 135 3.78 0.02 2.85
CA ALA A 135 3.16 1.23 2.36
C ALA A 135 2.80 2.16 3.54
N VAL A 136 2.58 3.43 3.23
CA VAL A 136 2.25 4.46 4.22
C VAL A 136 0.98 5.19 3.81
N ARG A 137 0.21 5.57 4.82
CA ARG A 137 -0.92 6.48 4.70
C ARG A 137 -0.81 7.57 5.76
N ILE A 138 -0.93 8.83 5.34
CA ILE A 138 -1.06 9.98 6.22
C ILE A 138 -2.52 10.41 6.27
N TYR A 139 -3.04 10.65 7.47
CA TYR A 139 -4.34 11.24 7.70
C TYR A 139 -4.24 12.29 8.82
N LYS A 140 -4.43 13.57 8.46
CA LYS A 140 -4.19 14.71 9.37
C LYS A 140 -2.79 14.58 10.01
N ASN A 141 -2.69 14.66 11.33
CA ASN A 141 -1.44 14.53 12.09
C ASN A 141 -1.13 13.06 12.47
N ARG A 142 -1.57 12.06 11.70
CA ARG A 142 -1.32 10.64 12.00
C ARG A 142 -0.83 9.88 10.79
N VAL A 143 0.04 8.90 11.04
CA VAL A 143 0.64 8.00 10.06
C VAL A 143 0.19 6.58 10.37
N LEU A 144 -0.23 5.87 9.33
CA LEU A 144 -0.29 4.41 9.27
C LEU A 144 0.87 3.93 8.42
N PHE A 145 1.79 3.17 9.01
CA PHE A 145 2.78 2.38 8.32
C PHE A 145 2.39 0.92 8.42
N HIS A 146 2.25 0.23 7.31
CA HIS A 146 1.92 -1.19 7.33
C HIS A 146 2.71 -1.97 6.30
N GLY A 147 2.79 -3.27 6.49
CA GLY A 147 3.48 -4.14 5.56
C GLY A 147 3.11 -5.60 5.75
N THR A 148 3.63 -6.40 4.85
CA THR A 148 3.49 -7.86 4.84
C THR A 148 4.77 -8.53 5.30
N LEU A 149 4.69 -9.74 5.80
CA LEU A 149 5.82 -10.63 6.07
C LEU A 149 5.41 -11.98 5.51
N LEU A 150 5.97 -12.30 4.34
CA LEU A 150 5.73 -13.54 3.63
C LEU A 150 6.39 -14.66 4.43
N PHE A 151 5.66 -15.25 5.38
CA PHE A 151 6.23 -16.26 6.25
C PHE A 151 6.24 -17.63 5.57
N SER A 152 5.08 -18.05 5.08
CA SER A 152 4.88 -19.35 4.40
C SER A 152 3.77 -19.26 3.34
N SER A 153 3.65 -18.10 2.68
CA SER A 153 2.61 -17.86 1.67
C SER A 153 2.82 -18.65 0.38
N ASP A 154 1.72 -18.98 -0.29
CA ASP A 154 1.75 -19.63 -1.60
C ASP A 154 2.10 -18.61 -2.70
N LEU A 155 3.37 -18.60 -3.08
CA LEU A 155 3.90 -17.70 -4.11
C LEU A 155 3.41 -18.06 -5.52
N GLU A 156 2.95 -19.29 -5.77
CA GLU A 156 2.38 -19.67 -7.07
C GLU A 156 1.04 -18.99 -7.28
N ILE A 157 0.18 -18.99 -6.26
CA ILE A 157 -1.12 -18.31 -6.29
C ILE A 157 -0.93 -16.81 -6.52
N LEU A 158 0.01 -16.17 -5.80
CA LEU A 158 0.37 -14.76 -6.00
C LEU A 158 0.64 -14.45 -7.48
N SER A 159 1.45 -15.29 -8.12
CA SER A 159 1.87 -15.08 -9.51
C SER A 159 0.73 -15.23 -10.54
N ARG A 160 -0.27 -16.05 -10.23
CA ARG A 160 -1.43 -16.34 -11.10
C ARG A 160 -2.60 -15.39 -10.86
N ALA A 161 -2.74 -14.88 -9.64
CA ALA A 161 -3.84 -14.02 -9.24
C ALA A 161 -3.69 -12.58 -9.78
N LEU A 162 -2.45 -12.12 -9.98
CA LEU A 162 -2.15 -10.80 -10.50
C LEU A 162 -1.87 -10.82 -12.01
N ARG A 163 -2.51 -9.92 -12.75
CA ARG A 163 -2.21 -9.70 -14.17
C ARG A 163 -0.83 -9.06 -14.30
N VAL A 164 -0.03 -9.59 -15.21
CA VAL A 164 1.24 -8.97 -15.59
C VAL A 164 0.95 -8.00 -16.73
N LYS A 165 0.96 -6.69 -16.47
CA LYS A 165 0.86 -5.69 -17.56
C LYS A 165 1.95 -5.96 -18.61
N GLN A 166 1.54 -6.06 -19.88
CA GLN A 166 2.44 -6.36 -21.01
C GLN A 166 3.48 -5.26 -21.26
N ASP A 167 3.31 -4.05 -20.71
CA ASP A 167 4.33 -3.00 -20.74
C ASP A 167 5.66 -3.41 -20.07
N LYS A 168 5.66 -4.49 -19.28
CA LYS A 168 6.89 -5.16 -18.81
C LYS A 168 7.74 -5.76 -19.94
N LEU A 169 7.26 -5.82 -21.17
CA LEU A 169 7.96 -6.40 -22.32
C LEU A 169 8.49 -5.36 -23.33
N VAL A 170 8.05 -4.10 -23.27
CA VAL A 170 8.26 -3.15 -24.40
C VAL A 170 9.24 -2.00 -24.08
N SER A 171 9.60 -1.74 -22.82
CA SER A 171 10.67 -0.79 -22.55
C SER A 171 12.04 -1.43 -22.80
N LYS A 172 12.62 -1.12 -23.97
CA LYS A 172 14.02 -1.40 -24.31
C LYS A 172 14.93 -0.93 -23.16
N GLY A 173 15.50 -1.88 -22.43
CA GLY A 173 16.72 -1.66 -21.62
C GLY A 173 16.56 -1.62 -20.10
N ILE A 174 15.36 -1.55 -19.54
CA ILE A 174 15.18 -1.74 -18.08
C ILE A 174 14.34 -2.99 -17.91
N LYS A 175 15.02 -4.15 -17.87
CA LYS A 175 14.44 -5.35 -17.27
C LYS A 175 13.96 -4.92 -15.90
N SER A 176 12.63 -4.80 -15.71
CA SER A 176 12.04 -4.78 -14.38
C SER A 176 12.52 -6.07 -13.74
N VAL A 177 13.58 -5.96 -12.95
CA VAL A 177 14.12 -7.07 -12.18
C VAL A 177 12.96 -7.45 -11.29
N ARG A 178 12.26 -8.55 -11.60
CA ARG A 178 11.40 -9.18 -10.61
C ARG A 178 12.34 -9.50 -9.47
N SER A 179 12.30 -8.69 -8.41
CA SER A 179 12.98 -9.01 -7.17
C SER A 179 12.53 -10.42 -6.83
N ARG A 180 13.47 -11.36 -6.71
CA ARG A 180 13.15 -12.74 -6.35
C ARG A 180 12.33 -12.66 -5.06
N VAL A 181 11.14 -13.25 -5.03
CA VAL A 181 10.33 -13.32 -3.80
C VAL A 181 10.59 -14.68 -3.15
N THR A 182 10.66 -14.71 -1.82
CA THR A 182 10.84 -15.94 -1.03
C THR A 182 10.00 -15.83 0.24
N THR A 183 9.89 -16.92 0.99
CA THR A 183 9.19 -16.91 2.26
C THR A 183 10.18 -17.04 3.42
N ILE A 184 9.88 -16.50 4.60
CA ILE A 184 10.76 -16.55 5.77
C ILE A 184 11.02 -18.00 6.22
N ALA A 185 10.00 -18.85 6.20
CA ALA A 185 10.08 -20.24 6.63
C ALA A 185 11.13 -21.05 5.84
N GLU A 186 11.33 -20.76 4.56
CA GLU A 186 12.36 -21.41 3.72
C GLU A 186 13.80 -21.14 4.18
N HIS A 187 14.02 -20.12 5.02
CA HIS A 187 15.35 -19.69 5.48
C HIS A 187 15.56 -19.91 6.98
N LEU A 188 14.59 -20.53 7.67
CA LEU A 188 14.74 -20.90 9.07
C LEU A 188 15.53 -22.21 9.20
N SER A 189 16.35 -22.29 10.26
CA SER A 189 17.12 -23.50 10.60
C SER A 189 16.32 -24.50 11.45
N TYR A 190 15.06 -24.18 11.75
CA TYR A 190 14.16 -24.95 12.59
C TYR A 190 12.71 -24.75 12.12
N ASP A 191 11.85 -25.72 12.42
CA ASP A 191 10.43 -25.62 12.10
C ASP A 191 9.75 -24.59 13.02
N MET A 192 8.98 -23.69 12.42
CA MET A 192 8.16 -22.70 13.09
C MET A 192 6.92 -22.48 12.24
N ASP A 193 5.75 -22.40 12.87
CA ASP A 193 4.53 -22.00 12.17
C ASP A 193 4.32 -20.46 12.23
N VAL A 194 3.45 -19.95 11.37
CA VAL A 194 3.17 -18.51 11.25
C VAL A 194 2.55 -17.91 12.52
N LEU A 195 1.85 -18.71 13.35
CA LEU A 195 1.26 -18.22 14.60
C LEU A 195 2.34 -18.09 15.67
N GLU A 196 3.25 -19.07 15.76
CA GLU A 196 4.44 -18.97 16.61
C GLU A 196 5.32 -17.79 16.19
N PHE A 197 5.51 -17.59 14.88
CA PHE A 197 6.20 -16.42 14.35
C PHE A 197 5.54 -15.11 14.78
N ARG A 198 4.20 -15.01 14.69
CA ARG A 198 3.43 -13.85 15.16
C ARG A 198 3.69 -13.55 16.63
N GLU A 199 3.65 -14.56 17.50
CA GLU A 199 3.88 -14.36 18.95
C GLU A 199 5.31 -13.92 19.24
N ARG A 200 6.31 -14.53 18.59
CA ARG A 200 7.73 -14.12 18.74
C ARG A 200 7.94 -12.70 18.25
N LEU A 201 7.32 -12.31 17.13
CA LEU A 201 7.40 -10.96 16.59
C LEU A 201 6.75 -9.95 17.52
N LEU A 202 5.57 -10.29 18.05
CA LEU A 202 4.86 -9.45 19.02
C LEU A 202 5.70 -9.18 20.27
N GLN A 203 6.30 -10.24 20.84
CA GLN A 203 7.18 -10.13 21.99
C GLN A 203 8.42 -9.27 21.69
N ALA A 204 9.06 -9.48 20.54
CA ALA A 204 10.23 -8.72 20.13
C ALA A 204 9.91 -7.22 19.91
N LEU A 205 8.75 -6.90 19.34
CA LEU A 205 8.31 -5.52 19.12
C LEU A 205 7.89 -4.80 20.40
N PHE A 206 7.39 -5.52 21.41
CA PHE A 206 7.08 -4.93 22.72
C PHE A 206 8.29 -4.84 23.66
N GLY A 207 9.30 -5.68 23.47
CA GLY A 207 10.46 -5.75 24.36
C GLY A 207 10.06 -6.04 25.81
N GLU A 208 10.91 -5.63 26.76
CA GLU A 208 10.70 -5.84 28.20
C GLU A 208 9.49 -5.08 28.77
N SER A 209 9.00 -4.08 28.04
CA SER A 209 7.94 -3.18 28.51
C SER A 209 6.56 -3.83 28.59
N GLY A 210 6.36 -4.99 27.94
CA GLY A 210 5.09 -5.72 27.93
C GLY A 210 3.94 -4.86 27.40
N GLY A 211 3.73 -4.86 26.08
CA GLY A 211 2.65 -4.09 25.46
C GLY A 211 1.30 -4.31 26.13
N LYS A 212 0.51 -3.25 26.26
CA LYS A 212 -0.85 -3.35 26.78
C LYS A 212 -1.80 -3.67 25.63
N GLU A 213 -2.54 -4.77 25.74
CA GLU A 213 -3.65 -5.05 24.84
C GLU A 213 -4.77 -4.02 25.06
N TYR A 214 -5.23 -3.43 23.96
CA TYR A 214 -6.34 -2.49 23.93
C TYR A 214 -7.65 -3.27 23.85
N GLU A 215 -8.49 -3.12 24.86
CA GLU A 215 -9.81 -3.75 24.89
C GLU A 215 -10.78 -2.97 23.99
N ILE A 216 -11.11 -3.56 22.84
CA ILE A 216 -12.08 -2.98 21.90
C ILE A 216 -13.49 -3.13 22.47
N SER A 217 -14.16 -2.02 22.74
CA SER A 217 -15.54 -2.03 23.20
C SER A 217 -16.51 -2.55 22.14
N LEU A 218 -17.69 -3.00 22.57
CA LEU A 218 -18.75 -3.44 21.66
C LEU A 218 -19.18 -2.35 20.66
N ASN A 219 -19.14 -1.08 21.07
CA ASN A 219 -19.50 0.03 20.19
C ASN A 219 -18.43 0.26 19.11
N GLU A 220 -17.16 0.31 19.50
CA GLU A 220 -16.05 0.44 18.55
C GLU A 220 -16.04 -0.73 17.56
N ARG A 221 -16.26 -1.96 18.04
CA ARG A 221 -16.38 -3.13 17.15
C ARG A 221 -17.52 -2.96 16.15
N ARG A 222 -18.68 -2.45 16.56
CA ARG A 222 -19.79 -2.17 15.63
C ARG A 222 -19.43 -1.11 14.59
N GLU A 223 -18.77 -0.03 14.98
CA GLU A 223 -18.32 1.02 14.07
C GLU A 223 -17.33 0.49 13.04
N ILE A 224 -16.38 -0.34 13.46
CA ILE A 224 -15.40 -0.99 12.58
C ILE A 224 -16.09 -1.93 11.59
N MET A 225 -17.04 -2.75 12.04
CA MET A 225 -17.77 -3.66 11.15
C MET A 225 -18.67 -2.91 10.16
N CYS A 226 -19.28 -1.79 10.59
CA CYS A 226 -20.00 -0.91 9.67
C CYS A 226 -19.05 -0.31 8.61
N LEU A 227 -17.86 0.15 9.00
CA LEU A 227 -16.85 0.64 8.07
C LEU A 227 -16.39 -0.45 7.08
N ALA A 228 -16.18 -1.69 7.55
CA ALA A 228 -15.85 -2.83 6.71
C ALA A 228 -16.93 -3.06 5.63
N ARG A 229 -18.19 -3.15 6.05
CA ARG A 229 -19.34 -3.37 5.16
C ARG A 229 -19.56 -2.21 4.18
N ASP A 230 -19.59 -0.99 4.69
CA ASP A 230 -20.03 0.18 3.91
C ASP A 230 -18.94 0.67 2.95
N LYS A 231 -17.67 0.39 3.27
CA LYS A 231 -16.51 0.80 2.46
C LYS A 231 -15.75 -0.38 1.87
N TYR A 232 -15.14 -1.24 2.69
CA TYR A 232 -14.16 -2.22 2.19
C TYR A 232 -14.76 -3.41 1.45
N GLU A 233 -16.03 -3.74 1.72
CA GLU A 233 -16.82 -4.71 0.96
C GLU A 233 -17.54 -4.07 -0.24
N SER A 234 -17.55 -2.75 -0.33
CA SER A 234 -18.24 -2.03 -1.40
C SER A 234 -17.52 -2.21 -2.73
N PHE A 235 -18.28 -2.66 -3.73
CA PHE A 235 -17.79 -2.76 -5.11
C PHE A 235 -17.25 -1.41 -5.63
N LEU A 236 -17.93 -0.31 -5.29
CA LEU A 236 -17.54 1.04 -5.74
C LEU A 236 -16.23 1.51 -5.11
N TRP A 237 -15.90 1.06 -3.90
CA TRP A 237 -14.61 1.34 -3.30
C TRP A 237 -13.52 0.49 -3.94
N THR A 238 -13.74 -0.82 -4.05
CA THR A 238 -12.70 -1.75 -4.53
C THR A 238 -12.44 -1.60 -6.02
N TYR A 239 -13.46 -1.48 -6.86
CA TYR A 239 -13.32 -1.40 -8.33
C TYR A 239 -13.41 0.03 -8.86
N GLY A 240 -13.83 0.97 -8.02
CA GLY A 240 -13.89 2.38 -8.38
C GLY A 240 -15.03 2.72 -9.36
N LYS A 241 -15.05 3.99 -9.75
CA LYS A 241 -15.74 4.48 -10.94
C LYS A 241 -14.64 4.84 -11.93
N ASN A 242 -14.66 4.26 -13.11
CA ASN A 242 -13.81 4.65 -14.24
C ASN A 242 -14.58 5.73 -15.03
N PRO A 243 -14.42 7.04 -14.71
CA PRO A 243 -15.11 8.07 -15.47
C PRO A 243 -14.63 8.05 -16.93
N PRO A 244 -15.48 8.44 -17.89
CA PRO A 244 -15.04 8.72 -19.24
C PRO A 244 -13.90 9.74 -19.21
N ALA A 245 -12.90 9.52 -20.06
CA ALA A 245 -11.76 10.42 -20.21
C ALA A 245 -11.54 10.68 -21.70
N ASP A 246 -11.30 11.94 -22.05
CA ASP A 246 -10.93 12.36 -23.40
C ASP A 246 -9.48 11.98 -23.70
N LEU A 247 -8.64 12.00 -22.67
CA LEU A 247 -7.21 11.72 -22.74
C LEU A 247 -6.84 10.66 -21.70
N THR A 248 -6.03 9.68 -22.13
CA THR A 248 -5.42 8.69 -21.24
C THR A 248 -3.95 8.53 -21.60
N HIS A 249 -3.06 8.89 -20.68
CA HIS A 249 -1.61 8.80 -20.83
C HIS A 249 -1.03 7.96 -19.72
N GLY A 250 -0.13 7.02 -20.02
CA GLY A 250 0.45 6.14 -19.01
C GLY A 250 1.95 5.98 -19.22
N LYS A 251 2.72 6.03 -18.12
CA LYS A 251 4.18 5.84 -18.16
C LYS A 251 4.69 5.23 -16.86
N ARG A 252 5.78 4.47 -16.95
CA ARG A 252 6.49 3.90 -15.80
C ARG A 252 7.76 4.70 -15.51
N PHE A 253 7.90 5.11 -14.26
CA PHE A 253 9.04 5.86 -13.73
C PHE A 253 9.77 5.02 -12.67
N GLY A 254 10.90 5.52 -12.17
CA GLY A 254 11.63 4.86 -11.08
C GLY A 254 10.80 4.68 -9.81
N GLY A 255 9.85 5.59 -9.54
CA GLY A 255 8.96 5.56 -8.36
C GLY A 255 7.64 4.81 -8.53
N GLY A 256 7.41 4.18 -9.69
CA GLY A 256 6.15 3.52 -10.04
C GLY A 256 5.59 4.00 -11.37
N SER A 257 4.49 3.39 -11.81
CA SER A 257 3.71 3.81 -12.98
C SER A 257 2.63 4.80 -12.61
N ILE A 258 2.42 5.79 -13.47
CA ILE A 258 1.29 6.72 -13.43
C ILE A 258 0.50 6.53 -14.71
N THR A 259 -0.83 6.49 -14.59
CA THR A 259 -1.80 6.62 -15.67
C THR A 259 -2.68 7.82 -15.36
N VAL A 260 -2.64 8.83 -16.21
CA VAL A 260 -3.46 10.03 -16.13
C VAL A 260 -4.68 9.84 -17.03
N LYS A 261 -5.87 10.05 -16.47
CA LYS A 261 -7.14 10.10 -17.21
C LYS A 261 -7.74 11.49 -17.03
N ALA A 262 -7.95 12.23 -18.12
CA ALA A 262 -8.47 13.60 -18.07
C ALA A 262 -9.66 13.82 -19.01
N SER A 263 -10.61 14.63 -18.56
CA SER A 263 -11.73 15.17 -19.34
C SER A 263 -11.50 16.66 -19.54
N LEU A 264 -11.69 17.16 -20.75
CA LEU A 264 -11.44 18.53 -21.14
C LEU A 264 -12.72 19.25 -21.55
N LYS A 265 -12.84 20.52 -21.17
CA LYS A 265 -13.92 21.40 -21.59
C LYS A 265 -13.37 22.79 -21.89
N ASN A 266 -13.58 23.27 -23.11
CA ASN A 266 -13.03 24.55 -23.59
C ASN A 266 -11.52 24.66 -23.34
N SER A 267 -10.78 23.60 -23.66
CA SER A 267 -9.31 23.51 -23.48
C SER A 267 -8.84 23.65 -22.02
N ARG A 268 -9.72 23.37 -21.05
CA ARG A 268 -9.42 23.33 -19.63
C ARG A 268 -9.71 21.95 -19.07
N ILE A 269 -8.96 21.55 -18.05
CA ILE A 269 -9.18 20.29 -17.33
C ILE A 269 -10.50 20.40 -16.57
N GLU A 270 -11.52 19.66 -16.97
CA GLU A 270 -12.79 19.57 -16.22
C GLU A 270 -12.67 18.57 -15.08
N GLN A 271 -12.02 17.43 -15.35
CA GLN A 271 -11.67 16.41 -14.36
C GLN A 271 -10.36 15.75 -14.75
N ILE A 272 -9.55 15.38 -13.76
CA ILE A 272 -8.33 14.59 -13.94
C ILE A 272 -8.25 13.54 -12.83
N ARG A 273 -7.73 12.37 -13.16
CA ARG A 273 -7.42 11.30 -12.21
C ARG A 273 -6.05 10.72 -12.43
N PHE A 274 -5.42 10.34 -11.33
CA PHE A 274 -4.13 9.65 -11.33
C PHE A 274 -4.32 8.22 -10.82
N GLU A 275 -3.98 7.27 -11.67
CA GLU A 275 -3.96 5.84 -11.35
C GLU A 275 -2.52 5.33 -11.38
N GLY A 276 -2.21 4.27 -10.63
CA GLY A 276 -0.85 3.74 -10.63
C GLY A 276 -0.46 2.89 -9.42
N ASP A 277 0.77 2.40 -9.44
CA ASP A 277 1.42 1.64 -8.36
C ASP A 277 2.42 2.52 -7.56
N PHE A 278 2.42 3.84 -7.76
CA PHE A 278 3.28 4.78 -7.06
C PHE A 278 2.98 4.87 -5.55
N LEU A 279 4.01 5.16 -4.77
CA LEU A 279 3.94 5.23 -3.30
C LEU A 279 3.55 6.63 -2.82
N GLY A 280 2.27 6.97 -2.98
CA GLY A 280 1.65 8.13 -2.35
C GLY A 280 1.13 7.81 -0.95
N CYS A 281 1.39 8.69 0.01
CA CYS A 281 0.83 8.62 1.36
C CYS A 281 -0.34 9.59 1.59
N MET A 282 -0.51 10.61 0.73
CA MET A 282 -1.62 11.57 0.75
C MET A 282 -2.73 11.21 -0.26
N GLU A 283 -3.90 11.85 -0.16
CA GLU A 283 -5.02 11.61 -1.10
C GLU A 283 -4.76 12.31 -2.44
N MET A 284 -4.89 11.60 -3.55
CA MET A 284 -4.75 12.23 -4.87
C MET A 284 -5.78 13.33 -5.15
N LYS A 285 -6.91 13.30 -4.45
CA LYS A 285 -7.97 14.31 -4.58
C LYS A 285 -7.47 15.74 -4.38
N ASP A 286 -6.47 15.96 -3.52
CA ASP A 286 -5.90 17.29 -3.28
C ASP A 286 -5.27 17.84 -4.57
N ILE A 287 -4.50 17.01 -5.27
CA ILE A 287 -3.84 17.36 -6.55
C ILE A 287 -4.86 17.48 -7.69
N GLU A 288 -5.80 16.54 -7.76
CA GLU A 288 -6.86 16.54 -8.79
C GLU A 288 -7.70 17.81 -8.72
N GLN A 289 -8.01 18.30 -7.51
CA GLN A 289 -8.75 19.55 -7.32
C GLN A 289 -7.98 20.79 -7.76
N LEU A 290 -6.66 20.84 -7.52
CA LEU A 290 -5.81 21.96 -7.93
C LEU A 290 -5.70 22.08 -9.46
N LEU A 291 -5.83 20.97 -10.17
CA LEU A 291 -5.76 20.94 -11.63
C LEU A 291 -7.11 21.25 -12.31
N ASN A 292 -8.23 21.16 -11.59
CA ASN A 292 -9.54 21.47 -12.15
C ASN A 292 -9.64 22.94 -12.57
N GLY A 293 -10.08 23.17 -13.81
CA GLY A 293 -10.19 24.49 -14.43
C GLY A 293 -8.88 25.02 -15.03
N VAL A 294 -7.74 24.38 -14.80
CA VAL A 294 -6.45 24.77 -15.37
C VAL A 294 -6.49 24.56 -16.89
N VAL A 295 -5.91 25.50 -17.63
CA VAL A 295 -5.76 25.38 -19.09
C VAL A 295 -4.86 24.18 -19.38
N TYR A 296 -5.28 23.30 -20.30
CA TYR A 296 -4.50 22.13 -20.68
C TYR A 296 -3.32 22.52 -21.58
N GLU A 297 -2.32 23.15 -20.97
CA GLU A 297 -1.08 23.65 -21.55
C GLU A 297 0.05 23.43 -20.55
N ARG A 298 1.24 23.05 -21.04
CA ARG A 298 2.38 22.67 -20.17
C ARG A 298 2.70 23.71 -19.12
N ASP A 299 2.82 24.97 -19.50
CA ASP A 299 3.22 26.04 -18.58
C ASP A 299 2.15 26.29 -17.51
N ALA A 300 0.87 26.19 -17.88
CA ALA A 300 -0.23 26.32 -16.94
C ALA A 300 -0.26 25.16 -15.93
N VAL A 301 -0.07 23.93 -16.38
CA VAL A 301 0.00 22.74 -15.52
C VAL A 301 1.24 22.77 -14.62
N SER A 302 2.40 23.15 -15.15
CA SER A 302 3.67 23.19 -14.40
C SER A 302 3.59 24.16 -13.22
N ARG A 303 2.95 25.33 -13.42
CA ARG A 303 2.74 26.34 -12.37
C ARG A 303 1.98 25.83 -11.14
N VAL A 304 1.08 24.86 -11.32
CA VAL A 304 0.36 24.23 -10.18
C VAL A 304 1.33 23.50 -9.25
N PHE A 305 2.42 22.96 -9.80
CA PHE A 305 3.38 22.16 -9.07
C PHE A 305 4.58 22.96 -8.56
N GLU A 306 4.82 24.21 -8.98
CA GLU A 306 6.03 24.98 -8.63
C GLU A 306 6.26 25.05 -7.11
N GLU A 307 5.26 25.49 -6.35
CA GLU A 307 5.35 25.68 -4.90
C GLU A 307 4.91 24.46 -4.08
N LEU A 308 4.35 23.43 -4.74
CA LEU A 308 3.79 22.27 -4.06
C LEU A 308 4.85 21.20 -3.80
N ASP A 309 4.92 20.66 -2.58
CA ASP A 309 5.66 19.42 -2.33
C ASP A 309 4.80 18.22 -2.79
N ILE A 310 5.19 17.63 -3.92
CA ILE A 310 4.46 16.51 -4.52
C ILE A 310 4.91 15.14 -4.00
N ARG A 311 6.01 15.08 -3.24
CA ARG A 311 6.57 13.81 -2.74
C ARG A 311 5.57 13.00 -1.89
N PRO A 312 4.74 13.62 -1.03
CA PRO A 312 3.69 12.89 -0.31
C PRO A 312 2.62 12.24 -1.22
N TYR A 313 2.48 12.70 -2.46
CA TYR A 313 1.48 12.21 -3.41
C TYR A 313 2.05 11.18 -4.39
N PHE A 314 3.25 11.41 -4.91
CA PHE A 314 3.85 10.58 -5.96
C PHE A 314 5.15 9.87 -5.57
N GLY A 315 5.56 9.96 -4.30
CA GLY A 315 6.77 9.31 -3.80
C GLY A 315 8.04 9.92 -4.40
N THR A 316 8.78 9.14 -5.20
CA THR A 316 10.03 9.59 -5.84
C THR A 316 9.85 10.13 -7.25
N ILE A 317 8.63 10.13 -7.79
CA ILE A 317 8.36 10.66 -9.12
C ILE A 317 8.43 12.20 -9.07
N THR A 318 9.20 12.77 -9.99
CA THR A 318 9.51 14.20 -10.06
C THR A 318 8.35 15.01 -10.63
N LYS A 319 8.38 16.33 -10.43
CA LYS A 319 7.35 17.25 -10.95
C LYS A 319 7.33 17.20 -12.48
N GLU A 320 8.50 17.17 -13.08
CA GLU A 320 8.71 17.11 -14.52
C GLU A 320 8.15 15.81 -15.11
N GLU A 321 8.37 14.67 -14.45
CA GLU A 321 7.79 13.37 -14.85
C GLU A 321 6.26 13.37 -14.76
N VAL A 322 5.70 13.92 -13.68
CA VAL A 322 4.23 14.04 -13.51
C VAL A 322 3.63 14.93 -14.59
N VAL A 323 4.17 16.13 -14.79
CA VAL A 323 3.72 17.07 -15.82
C VAL A 323 3.84 16.44 -17.20
N GLY A 324 4.97 15.81 -17.52
CA GLY A 324 5.14 15.13 -18.80
C GLY A 324 4.16 13.98 -19.01
N CYS A 325 3.83 13.23 -17.96
CA CYS A 325 2.79 12.20 -18.03
C CYS A 325 1.41 12.81 -18.31
N ILE A 326 1.06 13.94 -17.67
CA ILE A 326 -0.20 14.65 -17.94
C ILE A 326 -0.26 15.08 -19.40
N MET A 327 0.86 15.60 -19.94
CA MET A 327 0.94 16.11 -21.31
C MET A 327 1.13 15.03 -22.39
N GLY A 328 1.37 13.77 -22.02
CA GLY A 328 1.57 12.67 -22.97
C GLY A 328 2.96 12.63 -23.60
N ASP A 329 4.00 13.04 -22.86
CA ASP A 329 5.37 13.07 -23.38
C ASP A 329 6.01 11.68 -23.47
N ASP A 330 6.37 11.26 -24.69
CA ASP A 330 7.17 10.05 -24.91
C ASP A 330 8.66 10.22 -24.54
N ARG A 331 9.15 11.47 -24.36
CA ARG A 331 10.59 11.81 -24.30
C ARG A 331 11.07 12.35 -22.94
N ILE A 332 10.78 11.64 -21.86
CA ILE A 332 11.37 11.91 -20.53
C ILE A 332 12.10 10.67 -20.05
#